data_AF-A0A4R5KDN9-F1
#
_entry.id   AF-A0A4R5KDN9-F1
#
_cell.length_a   1.000
_cell.length_b   1.000
_cell.length_c   1.000
_cell.angle_alpha   90.00
_cell.angle_beta   90.00
_cell.angle_gamma   90.00
#
_symmetry.space_group_name_H-M   'P 1'
#
loop_
_entity.id
_entity.type
_entity.pdbx_description
1 polymer ?
#
loop_
_entity_poly.entity_id
_entity_poly.type
_entity_poly.pdbx_seq_one_letter_code
_entity_poly.pdbx_strand_id
1 'polypeptide(L)'
;MMTLLQAEGAVTPSCSKSHITYTLHLHRDCRELHVEFAYEPKRLDDEAKSEALIRDALKRFVPAEQDRSPADNWKDYMPLQNLLTLSIDDETGFRGAGHRHDPVQHLTVTPEQASPGLVPGIFPRGQLRIMISIHCVVTEQCRYRMHVWEGRDIQ
;
A
#
# COMPACT_ATOMS: atom_id res chain seq x y z
N MET A 1 18.41 15.43 -6.78
CA MET A 1 17.88 14.13 -6.38
C MET A 1 18.65 13.73 -5.15
N MET A 2 17.95 13.63 -4.02
CA MET A 2 18.52 13.25 -2.73
C MET A 2 17.67 12.13 -2.16
N THR A 3 18.27 10.95 -1.95
CA THR A 3 17.56 9.84 -1.30
C THR A 3 17.23 10.23 0.14
N LEU A 4 15.95 10.12 0.49
CA LEU A 4 15.43 10.37 1.82
C LEU A 4 15.28 9.07 2.62
N LEU A 5 14.83 8.01 1.96
CA LEU A 5 14.64 6.69 2.56
C LEU A 5 14.78 5.59 1.51
N GLN A 6 15.44 4.50 1.88
CA GLN A 6 15.34 3.22 1.20
C GLN A 6 14.97 2.16 2.25
N ALA A 7 13.94 1.39 1.95
CA ALA A 7 13.43 0.36 2.85
C ALA A 7 13.00 -0.87 2.06
N GLU A 8 13.23 -2.03 2.64
CA GLU A 8 12.72 -3.30 2.14
C GLU A 8 12.25 -4.15 3.31
N GLY A 9 11.29 -5.04 3.05
CA GLY A 9 10.75 -5.90 4.08
C GLY A 9 9.90 -7.03 3.53
N ALA A 10 9.45 -7.90 4.42
CA ALA A 10 8.56 -8.98 4.11
C ALA A 10 7.42 -9.05 5.13
N VAL A 11 6.22 -9.28 4.65
CA VAL A 11 5.00 -9.43 5.46
C VAL A 11 4.35 -10.77 5.15
N THR A 12 3.64 -11.30 6.13
CA THR A 12 2.97 -12.60 6.05
C THR A 12 1.47 -12.41 6.30
N PRO A 13 0.63 -13.45 6.16
CA PRO A 13 -0.80 -13.36 6.45
C PRO A 13 -1.14 -12.78 7.83
N SER A 14 -0.30 -13.05 8.85
CA SER A 14 -0.47 -12.50 10.20
C SER A 14 -0.28 -10.98 10.30
N CYS A 15 0.33 -10.35 9.29
CA CYS A 15 0.46 -8.90 9.18
C CYS A 15 -0.77 -8.23 8.53
N SER A 16 -1.76 -9.00 8.07
CA SER A 16 -2.98 -8.41 7.49
C SER A 16 -3.69 -7.53 8.52
N LYS A 17 -4.22 -6.39 8.05
CA LYS A 17 -4.87 -5.35 8.87
C LYS A 17 -3.94 -4.68 9.88
N SER A 18 -2.67 -4.53 9.52
CA SER A 18 -1.67 -3.79 10.30
C SER A 18 -0.98 -2.71 9.46
N HIS A 19 -0.12 -1.93 10.10
CA HIS A 19 0.60 -0.83 9.48
C HIS A 19 2.10 -0.91 9.78
N ILE A 20 2.93 -0.54 8.81
CA ILE A 20 4.36 -0.25 9.01
C ILE A 20 4.56 1.23 8.73
N THR A 21 5.14 1.97 9.67
CA THR A 21 5.41 3.40 9.51
C THR A 21 6.90 3.67 9.49
N TYR A 22 7.35 4.34 8.43
CA TYR A 22 8.67 4.92 8.34
C TYR A 22 8.58 6.41 8.63
N THR A 23 9.29 6.86 9.67
CA THR A 23 9.35 8.27 10.06
C THR A 23 10.77 8.78 9.79
N LEU A 24 10.89 9.85 9.04
CA LEU A 24 12.14 10.56 8.80
C LEU A 24 12.00 12.04 9.15
N HIS A 25 13.14 12.69 9.37
CA HIS A 25 13.19 14.12 9.64
C HIS A 25 13.75 14.87 8.42
N LEU A 26 12.92 15.72 7.81
CA LEU A 26 13.33 16.63 6.76
C LEU A 26 14.09 17.81 7.38
N HIS A 27 15.35 18.02 6.98
CA HIS A 27 16.18 19.12 7.48
C HIS A 27 15.87 20.48 6.84
N ARG A 28 15.13 20.46 5.73
CA ARG A 28 14.64 21.63 4.98
C ARG A 28 13.27 21.30 4.40
N ASP A 29 12.59 22.31 3.86
CA ASP A 29 11.36 22.11 3.10
C ASP A 29 11.64 21.25 1.86
N CYS A 30 10.80 20.24 1.63
CA CYS A 30 10.85 19.38 0.45
C CYS A 30 9.72 19.78 -0.50
N ARG A 31 10.10 20.35 -1.64
CA ARG A 31 9.14 20.85 -2.64
C ARG A 31 8.64 19.75 -3.56
N GLU A 32 9.46 18.75 -3.84
CA GLU A 32 9.16 17.68 -4.79
C GLU A 32 9.51 16.33 -4.15
N LEU A 33 8.50 15.62 -3.66
CA LEU A 33 8.64 14.29 -3.06
C LEU A 33 8.27 13.24 -4.10
N HIS A 34 9.13 12.24 -4.24
CA HIS A 34 8.87 11.05 -5.04
C HIS A 34 8.93 9.81 -4.17
N VAL A 35 8.04 8.86 -4.45
CA VAL A 35 8.02 7.53 -3.84
C VAL A 35 7.86 6.49 -4.94
N GLU A 36 8.83 5.58 -5.04
CA GLU A 36 8.67 4.31 -5.73
C GLU A 36 8.40 3.23 -4.69
N PHE A 37 7.30 2.52 -4.84
CA PHE A 37 6.91 1.43 -3.98
C PHE A 37 6.52 0.23 -4.81
N ALA A 38 7.10 -0.93 -4.49
CA ALA A 38 6.75 -2.16 -5.15
C ALA A 38 6.55 -3.29 -4.14
N TYR A 39 5.62 -4.20 -4.40
CA TYR A 39 5.46 -5.43 -3.63
C TYR A 39 5.09 -6.63 -4.49
N GLU A 40 5.52 -7.81 -4.04
CA GLU A 40 5.30 -9.08 -4.74
C GLU A 40 5.27 -10.29 -3.78
N PRO A 41 4.61 -11.39 -4.16
CA PRO A 41 3.75 -11.54 -5.33
C PRO A 41 2.44 -10.74 -5.19
N LYS A 42 1.84 -10.32 -6.31
CA LYS A 42 0.54 -9.63 -6.28
C LYS A 42 -0.64 -10.60 -6.12
N ARG A 43 -0.53 -11.78 -6.71
CA ARG A 43 -1.60 -12.78 -6.80
C ARG A 43 -1.21 -14.04 -6.03
N LEU A 44 -2.23 -14.72 -5.51
CA LEU A 44 -2.10 -16.11 -5.08
C LEU A 44 -2.46 -17.00 -6.27
N ASP A 45 -1.47 -17.68 -6.84
CA ASP A 45 -1.67 -18.55 -8.01
C ASP A 45 -2.05 -19.99 -7.61
N ASP A 46 -1.92 -20.36 -6.34
CA ASP A 46 -2.37 -21.65 -5.81
C ASP A 46 -3.90 -21.69 -5.74
N GLU A 47 -4.51 -22.43 -6.68
CA GLU A 47 -5.96 -22.56 -6.81
C GLU A 47 -6.58 -23.24 -5.58
N ALA A 48 -5.96 -24.30 -5.04
CA ALA A 48 -6.49 -25.04 -3.90
C ALA A 48 -6.48 -24.18 -2.63
N LYS A 49 -5.41 -23.40 -2.43
CA LYS A 49 -5.33 -22.44 -1.32
C LYS A 49 -6.30 -21.28 -1.51
N SER A 50 -6.49 -20.81 -2.74
CA SER A 50 -7.47 -19.78 -3.05
C SER A 50 -8.90 -20.23 -2.76
N GLU A 51 -9.27 -21.43 -3.20
CA GLU A 51 -10.56 -22.04 -2.92
C GLU A 51 -10.81 -22.15 -1.41
N ALA A 52 -9.83 -22.67 -0.66
CA ALA A 52 -9.94 -22.80 0.79
C ALA A 52 -10.18 -21.44 1.49
N LEU A 53 -9.43 -20.41 1.11
CA LEU A 53 -9.58 -19.05 1.65
C LEU A 53 -10.92 -18.41 1.29
N ILE A 54 -11.38 -18.56 0.04
CA ILE A 54 -12.67 -18.01 -0.41
C ILE A 54 -13.81 -18.70 0.32
N ARG A 55 -13.79 -20.03 0.42
CA ARG A 55 -14.83 -20.80 1.13
C ARG A 55 -14.89 -20.43 2.61
N ASP A 56 -13.76 -20.29 3.28
CA ASP A 56 -13.72 -19.84 4.68
C ASP A 56 -14.30 -18.42 4.84
N ALA A 57 -13.93 -17.50 3.94
CA ALA A 57 -14.46 -16.14 3.94
C ALA A 57 -15.97 -16.10 3.70
N LEU A 58 -16.48 -16.85 2.71
CA LEU A 58 -17.91 -16.93 2.43
C LEU A 58 -18.68 -17.46 3.65
N LYS A 59 -18.19 -18.55 4.27
CA LYS A 59 -18.81 -19.10 5.48
C LYS A 59 -18.84 -18.09 6.64
N ARG A 60 -17.82 -17.25 6.76
CA ARG A 60 -17.68 -16.28 7.85
C ARG A 60 -18.51 -15.01 7.64
N PHE A 61 -18.60 -14.53 6.41
CA PHE A 61 -19.11 -13.19 6.12
C PHE A 61 -20.44 -13.16 5.36
N VAL A 62 -20.88 -14.28 4.77
CA VAL A 62 -22.18 -14.38 4.10
C VAL A 62 -23.20 -15.01 5.05
N PRO A 63 -24.28 -14.30 5.42
CA PRO A 63 -25.34 -14.84 6.26
C PRO A 63 -26.03 -16.05 5.62
N ALA A 64 -26.39 -17.05 6.42
CA ALA A 64 -27.04 -18.28 5.97
C ALA A 64 -28.41 -18.06 5.30
N GLU A 65 -29.03 -16.89 5.46
CA GLU A 65 -30.31 -16.54 4.82
C GLU A 65 -30.17 -16.04 3.38
N GLN A 66 -28.94 -15.74 2.94
CA GLN A 66 -28.62 -15.33 1.56
C GLN A 66 -28.14 -16.52 0.70
N ASP A 67 -28.51 -17.76 1.09
CA ASP A 67 -28.05 -19.02 0.51
C ASP A 67 -28.57 -19.23 -0.93
N ARG A 68 -28.02 -18.44 -1.86
CA ARG A 68 -27.96 -18.75 -3.29
C ARG A 68 -26.69 -19.58 -3.49
N SER A 69 -26.68 -20.84 -3.04
CA SER A 69 -25.55 -21.79 -3.14
C SER A 69 -24.16 -21.13 -3.35
N PRO A 70 -23.66 -20.30 -2.42
CA PRO A 70 -22.38 -19.59 -2.59
C PRO A 70 -21.19 -20.55 -2.74
N ALA A 71 -21.40 -21.81 -2.36
CA ALA A 71 -20.44 -22.90 -2.46
C ALA A 71 -20.14 -23.34 -3.90
N ASP A 72 -20.99 -23.05 -4.88
CA ASP A 72 -20.83 -23.59 -6.24
C ASP A 72 -20.07 -22.65 -7.20
N ASN A 73 -19.95 -21.35 -6.90
CA ASN A 73 -19.25 -20.39 -7.77
C ASN A 73 -18.16 -19.58 -7.08
N TRP A 74 -17.39 -20.20 -6.19
CA TRP A 74 -16.25 -19.57 -5.51
C TRP A 74 -15.24 -18.92 -6.48
N LYS A 75 -15.20 -19.39 -7.73
CA LYS A 75 -14.34 -18.85 -8.79
C LYS A 75 -14.66 -17.40 -9.16
N ASP A 76 -15.86 -16.90 -8.87
CA ASP A 76 -16.22 -15.48 -9.08
C ASP A 76 -15.40 -14.52 -8.21
N TYR A 77 -14.79 -15.01 -7.13
CA TYR A 77 -13.97 -14.23 -6.21
C TYR A 77 -12.47 -14.28 -6.55
N MET A 78 -12.11 -14.88 -7.69
CA MET A 78 -10.73 -14.95 -8.18
C MET A 78 -10.37 -13.76 -9.08
N PRO A 79 -9.08 -13.40 -9.18
CA PRO A 79 -7.96 -13.92 -8.39
C PRO A 79 -7.89 -13.29 -6.99
N LEU A 80 -7.46 -14.06 -5.99
CA LEU A 80 -7.06 -13.48 -4.71
C LEU A 80 -5.74 -12.72 -4.84
N GLN A 81 -5.68 -11.56 -4.20
CA GLN A 81 -4.55 -10.64 -4.32
C GLN A 81 -4.07 -10.13 -2.95
N ASN A 82 -2.76 -9.98 -2.84
CA ASN A 82 -2.16 -9.15 -1.79
C ASN A 82 -2.52 -7.68 -2.06
N LEU A 83 -2.76 -6.92 -0.99
CA LEU A 83 -3.07 -5.50 -1.09
C LEU A 83 -2.32 -4.72 -0.01
N LEU A 84 -1.29 -4.01 -0.44
CA LEU A 84 -0.56 -3.02 0.33
C LEU A 84 -0.78 -1.65 -0.31
N THR A 85 -1.04 -0.63 0.50
CA THR A 85 -1.25 0.76 0.06
C THR A 85 -0.37 1.71 0.85
N LEU A 86 -0.17 2.92 0.33
CA LEU A 86 0.63 3.96 0.98
C LEU A 86 -0.21 5.14 1.42
N SER A 87 0.13 5.70 2.57
CA SER A 87 -0.25 7.06 2.96
C SER A 87 0.96 7.87 3.40
N ILE A 88 0.81 9.19 3.31
CA ILE A 88 1.86 10.15 3.68
C ILE A 88 1.27 11.12 4.70
N ASP A 89 2.01 11.40 5.76
CA ASP A 89 1.74 12.48 6.71
C ASP A 89 3.00 13.34 6.85
N ASP A 90 2.82 14.62 7.16
CA ASP A 90 3.93 15.52 7.51
C ASP A 90 3.67 16.23 8.84
N GLU A 91 4.52 17.20 9.18
CA GLU A 91 4.40 18.01 10.40
C GLU A 91 3.04 18.71 10.55
N THR A 92 2.32 18.94 9.44
CA THR A 92 0.99 19.57 9.42
C THR A 92 -0.17 18.56 9.39
N GLY A 93 0.13 17.27 9.22
CA GLY A 93 -0.84 16.19 9.28
C GLY A 93 -0.93 15.39 7.97
N PHE A 94 -2.13 14.86 7.71
CA PHE A 94 -2.36 13.90 6.63
C PHE A 94 -2.24 14.53 5.24
N ARG A 95 -1.38 13.96 4.40
CA ARG A 95 -1.10 14.37 3.01
C ARG A 95 -1.74 13.47 1.97
N GLY A 96 -2.55 12.52 2.40
CA GLY A 96 -3.35 11.65 1.53
C GLY A 96 -2.89 10.19 1.52
N ALA A 97 -3.66 9.38 0.81
CA ALA A 97 -3.41 7.95 0.64
C ALA A 97 -3.54 7.53 -0.83
N GLY A 98 -2.48 6.92 -1.35
CA GLY A 98 -2.47 6.26 -2.65
C GLY A 98 -3.05 4.85 -2.54
N HIS A 99 -4.37 4.72 -2.42
CA HIS A 99 -5.06 3.42 -2.43
C HIS A 99 -5.07 2.79 -3.83
N ARG A 100 -3.91 2.33 -4.28
CA ARG A 100 -3.73 1.74 -5.62
C ARG A 100 -3.65 0.22 -5.54
N HIS A 101 -4.29 -0.43 -6.51
CA HIS A 101 -4.18 -1.88 -6.67
C HIS A 101 -2.86 -2.30 -7.34
N ASP A 102 -2.22 -1.42 -8.10
CA ASP A 102 -0.97 -1.73 -8.80
C ASP A 102 0.12 -2.14 -7.80
N PRO A 103 0.76 -3.31 -7.97
CA PRO A 103 1.89 -3.72 -7.15
C PRO A 103 3.12 -2.82 -7.32
N VAL A 104 3.23 -2.03 -8.40
CA VAL A 104 4.29 -1.04 -8.59
C VAL A 104 3.68 0.36 -8.67
N GLN A 105 4.12 1.25 -7.80
CA GLN A 105 3.55 2.57 -7.64
C GLN A 105 4.64 3.62 -7.71
N HIS A 106 4.43 4.61 -8.58
CA HIS A 106 5.23 5.82 -8.64
C HIS A 106 4.33 6.98 -8.19
N LEU A 107 4.63 7.53 -7.02
CA LEU A 107 3.89 8.64 -6.44
C LEU A 107 4.78 9.89 -6.48
N THR A 108 4.19 11.01 -6.87
CA THR A 108 4.84 12.31 -6.91
C THR A 108 3.94 13.32 -6.23
N VAL A 109 4.53 14.17 -5.39
CA VAL A 109 3.87 15.33 -4.78
C VAL A 109 4.78 16.54 -4.96
N THR A 110 4.22 17.56 -5.58
CA THR A 110 4.83 18.87 -5.85
C THR A 110 3.96 19.96 -5.20
N PRO A 111 4.37 21.24 -5.21
CA PRO A 111 3.54 22.30 -4.64
C PRO A 111 2.22 22.48 -5.39
N GLU A 112 2.20 22.24 -6.71
CA GLU A 112 1.03 22.48 -7.57
C GLU A 112 0.25 21.20 -7.94
N GLN A 113 0.91 20.04 -7.94
CA GLN A 113 0.36 18.77 -8.42
C GLN A 113 0.72 17.60 -7.51
N ALA A 114 -0.18 16.61 -7.43
CA ALA A 114 0.08 15.38 -6.72
C ALA A 114 -0.55 14.19 -7.45
N SER A 115 0.03 13.00 -7.25
CA SER A 115 -0.60 11.75 -7.70
C SER A 115 -2.00 11.60 -7.06
N PRO A 116 -2.99 11.04 -7.79
CA PRO A 116 -4.33 10.84 -7.24
C PRO A 116 -4.35 10.17 -5.87
N GLY A 117 -5.15 10.72 -4.95
CA GLY A 117 -5.23 10.31 -3.56
C GLY A 117 -4.30 11.09 -2.60
N LEU A 118 -3.34 11.86 -3.14
CA LEU A 118 -2.44 12.72 -2.38
C LEU A 118 -2.81 14.20 -2.54
N VAL A 119 -2.38 15.02 -1.58
CA VAL A 119 -2.62 16.47 -1.55
C VAL A 119 -1.35 17.23 -1.96
N PRO A 120 -1.41 18.06 -3.02
CA PRO A 120 -0.27 18.88 -3.43
C PRO A 120 0.12 19.88 -2.34
N GLY A 121 1.37 20.32 -2.37
CA GLY A 121 1.93 21.27 -1.41
C GLY A 121 3.35 20.93 -0.99
N ILE A 122 4.05 21.90 -0.44
CA ILE A 122 5.39 21.73 0.11
C ILE A 122 5.31 20.85 1.38
N PHE A 123 6.25 19.94 1.56
CA PHE A 123 6.46 19.26 2.84
C PHE A 123 7.39 20.12 3.69
N PRO A 124 6.95 20.64 4.85
CA PRO A 124 7.78 21.50 5.66
C PRO A 124 8.96 20.74 6.27
N ARG A 125 10.02 21.47 6.62
CA ARG A 125 11.04 20.97 7.56
C ARG A 125 10.35 20.39 8.80
N GLY A 126 10.68 19.15 9.17
CA GLY A 126 10.00 18.45 10.25
C GLY A 126 9.86 16.97 9.98
N GLN A 127 8.86 16.34 10.59
CA GLN A 127 8.58 14.93 10.38
C GLN A 127 7.92 14.72 9.02
N LEU A 128 8.37 13.69 8.32
CA LEU A 128 7.68 13.06 7.20
C LEU A 128 7.46 11.60 7.56
N ARG A 129 6.22 11.14 7.45
CA ARG A 129 5.83 9.76 7.74
C ARG A 129 5.27 9.14 6.48
N ILE A 130 5.76 7.95 6.16
CA ILE A 130 5.24 7.13 5.07
C ILE A 130 4.78 5.82 5.69
N MET A 131 3.49 5.55 5.54
CA MET A 131 2.84 4.39 6.14
C MET A 131 2.45 3.41 5.05
N ILE A 132 2.88 2.16 5.21
CA ILE A 132 2.40 1.02 4.44
C ILE A 132 1.22 0.44 5.22
N SER A 133 0.03 0.50 4.63
CA SER A 133 -1.17 -0.17 5.14
C SER A 133 -1.30 -1.54 4.50
N ILE A 134 -1.22 -2.58 5.32
CA ILE A 134 -1.27 -3.97 4.88
C ILE A 134 -2.72 -4.44 5.00
N HIS A 135 -3.51 -4.27 3.95
CA HIS A 135 -4.93 -4.63 4.01
C HIS A 135 -5.12 -6.14 4.05
N CYS A 136 -4.40 -6.87 3.19
CA CYS A 136 -4.49 -8.31 3.10
C CYS A 136 -3.21 -8.91 2.51
N VAL A 137 -2.76 -10.02 3.10
CA VAL A 137 -1.71 -10.89 2.57
C VAL A 137 -2.27 -12.31 2.48
N VAL A 138 -2.47 -12.80 1.27
CA VAL A 138 -3.05 -14.12 0.94
C VAL A 138 -1.98 -15.15 0.54
N THR A 139 -0.78 -14.69 0.18
CA THR A 139 0.38 -15.56 -0.06
C THR A 139 1.14 -15.85 1.24
N GLU A 140 2.03 -16.83 1.24
CA GLU A 140 2.82 -17.16 2.44
C GLU A 140 3.69 -15.99 2.90
N GLN A 141 4.22 -15.26 1.93
CA GLN A 141 5.02 -14.08 2.13
C GLN A 141 4.76 -13.10 0.98
N CYS A 142 4.77 -11.81 1.29
CA CYS A 142 4.77 -10.70 0.35
C CYS A 142 5.93 -9.77 0.71
N ARG A 143 6.85 -9.55 -0.22
CA ARG A 143 8.01 -8.68 -0.06
C ARG A 143 7.69 -7.31 -0.63
N TYR A 144 8.20 -6.27 -0.01
CA TYR A 144 8.11 -4.91 -0.53
C TYR A 144 9.46 -4.22 -0.55
N ARG A 145 9.58 -3.25 -1.45
CA ARG A 145 10.66 -2.28 -1.52
C ARG A 145 10.07 -0.88 -1.66
N MET A 146 10.71 0.09 -1.02
CA MET A 146 10.32 1.49 -1.06
C MET A 146 11.56 2.36 -1.20
N HIS A 147 11.53 3.26 -2.17
CA HIS A 147 12.53 4.31 -2.33
C HIS A 147 11.83 5.66 -2.34
N VAL A 148 12.28 6.54 -1.47
CA VAL A 148 11.76 7.90 -1.31
C VAL A 148 12.89 8.86 -1.57
N TRP A 149 12.65 9.85 -2.42
CA TRP A 149 13.65 10.86 -2.73
C TRP A 149 13.03 12.23 -2.96
N GLU A 150 13.84 13.24 -2.69
CA GLU A 150 13.54 14.62 -3.07
C GLU A 150 14.00 14.86 -4.52
N GLY A 151 13.19 15.58 -5.29
CA GLY A 151 13.50 16.09 -6.62
C GLY A 151 14.71 17.04 -6.64
N ARG A 152 14.99 17.69 -7.78
CA ARG A 152 16.00 18.78 -7.81
C ARG A 152 15.25 20.09 -7.76
N ASP A 153 15.71 21.02 -6.94
CA ASP A 153 15.35 22.42 -7.13
C ASP A 153 15.82 22.83 -8.54
N ILE A 154 14.87 23.09 -9.43
CA ILE A 154 15.15 23.84 -10.64
C ILE A 154 15.24 25.29 -10.18
N GLN A 155 16.48 25.77 -9.97
CA GLN A 155 16.76 27.19 -9.79
C GLN A 155 16.56 27.95 -11.11
#